data_AF-A0A7M3XXL5-F1
#
_entry.id   AF-A0A7M3XXL5-F1
#
_cell.length_a   1.000
_cell.length_b   1.000
_cell.length_c   1.000
_cell.angle_alpha   90.00
_cell.angle_beta   90.00
_cell.angle_gamma   90.00
#
_symmetry.space_group_name_H-M   'P 1'
#
loop_
_entity.id
_entity.type
_entity.pdbx_description
1 polymer ?
#
loop_
_entity_poly.entity_id
_entity_poly.type
_entity_poly.pdbx_seq_one_letter_code
_entity_poly.pdbx_strand_id
1 'polypeptide(L)'
;MSEHAETYIGLLNEIMETELAGVVKYTHYSLMVYGYNRIPIVDWMKGNATESLDHAHRAGEFVTLLGGHPSLKIGTLLETEQHDIGDILRESLEHESHALKLYYKLLKAATEG
;
A
#
# COMPACT_ATOMS: atom_id res chain seq x y z
N MET A 1 25.34 9.98 -5.52
CA MET A 1 24.00 10.40 -6.01
C MET A 1 23.71 11.78 -5.45
N SER A 2 22.83 12.58 -6.06
CA SER A 2 22.38 13.81 -5.39
C SER A 2 21.64 13.42 -4.11
N GLU A 3 21.75 14.25 -3.06
CA GLU A 3 21.05 14.05 -1.78
C GLU A 3 19.53 13.83 -1.96
N HIS A 4 18.96 14.48 -2.98
CA HIS A 4 17.56 14.31 -3.38
C HIS A 4 17.24 12.89 -3.87
N ALA A 5 18.14 12.25 -4.63
CA ALA A 5 17.90 10.91 -5.17
C ALA A 5 17.82 9.83 -4.08
N GLU A 6 18.66 9.92 -3.05
CA GLU A 6 18.59 8.99 -1.90
C GLU A 6 17.27 9.15 -1.12
N THR A 7 16.81 10.41 -0.97
CA THR A 7 15.52 10.72 -0.34
C THR A 7 14.35 10.12 -1.13
N TYR A 8 14.34 10.29 -2.46
CA TYR A 8 13.29 9.73 -3.31
C TYR A 8 13.27 8.20 -3.26
N ILE A 9 14.44 7.54 -3.33
CA ILE A 9 14.54 6.09 -3.25
C ILE A 9 14.02 5.58 -1.91
N GLY A 10 14.33 6.27 -0.80
CA GLY A 10 13.82 5.92 0.52
C GLY A 10 12.28 5.98 0.58
N LEU A 11 11.70 7.09 0.12
CA LEU A 11 10.23 7.27 0.11
C LEU A 11 9.52 6.29 -0.81
N LEU A 12 10.05 6.05 -2.01
CA LEU A 12 9.47 5.10 -2.96
C LEU A 12 9.53 3.66 -2.44
N ASN A 13 10.60 3.29 -1.72
CA ASN A 13 10.66 2.00 -1.05
C ASN A 13 9.63 1.91 0.09
N GLU A 14 9.45 2.94 0.91
CA GLU A 14 8.42 2.96 1.96
C GLU A 14 6.99 2.83 1.37
N ILE A 15 6.73 3.49 0.24
CA ILE A 15 5.47 3.35 -0.52
C ILE A 15 5.34 1.91 -1.03
N MET A 16 6.36 1.36 -1.68
CA MET A 16 6.31 0.00 -2.21
C MET A 16 6.05 -1.04 -1.10
N GLU A 17 6.73 -0.93 0.04
CA GLU A 17 6.51 -1.79 1.21
C GLU A 17 5.08 -1.68 1.74
N THR A 18 4.53 -0.47 1.78
CA THR A 18 3.15 -0.19 2.20
C THR A 18 2.15 -0.81 1.23
N GLU A 19 2.33 -0.61 -0.07
CA GLU A 19 1.44 -1.14 -1.10
C GLU A 19 1.47 -2.68 -1.13
N LEU A 20 2.64 -3.30 -0.97
CA LEU A 20 2.73 -4.76 -0.79
C LEU A 20 1.99 -5.25 0.45
N ALA A 21 1.98 -4.48 1.54
CA ALA A 21 1.15 -4.79 2.70
C ALA A 21 -0.35 -4.67 2.37
N GLY A 22 -0.74 -3.70 1.54
CA GLY A 22 -2.10 -3.56 1.00
C GLY A 22 -2.55 -4.78 0.20
N VAL A 23 -1.69 -5.31 -0.68
CA VAL A 23 -1.96 -6.56 -1.44
C VAL A 23 -2.31 -7.70 -0.48
N VAL A 24 -1.49 -7.91 0.55
CA VAL A 24 -1.71 -8.98 1.53
C VAL A 24 -2.99 -8.74 2.32
N LYS A 25 -3.21 -7.52 2.83
CA LYS A 25 -4.39 -7.16 3.64
C LYS A 25 -5.69 -7.36 2.86
N TYR A 26 -5.81 -6.76 1.68
CA TYR A 26 -7.02 -6.85 0.88
C TYR A 26 -7.29 -8.27 0.37
N THR A 27 -6.23 -9.03 0.06
CA THR A 27 -6.37 -10.46 -0.25
C THR A 27 -6.94 -11.21 0.95
N HIS A 28 -6.38 -11.00 2.15
CA HIS A 28 -6.84 -11.62 3.38
C HIS A 28 -8.30 -11.23 3.69
N TYR A 29 -8.64 -9.93 3.70
CA TYR A 29 -10.00 -9.46 3.98
C TYR A 29 -11.03 -10.03 3.00
N SER A 30 -10.68 -10.20 1.72
CA SER A 30 -11.58 -10.83 0.74
C SER A 30 -12.00 -12.26 1.09
N LEU A 31 -11.21 -12.95 1.92
CA LEU A 31 -11.51 -14.31 2.40
C LEU A 31 -12.32 -14.30 3.70
N MET A 32 -12.26 -13.19 4.46
CA MET A 32 -12.91 -13.05 5.77
C MET A 32 -14.33 -12.46 5.70
N VAL A 33 -14.74 -11.90 4.56
CA VAL A 33 -16.11 -11.35 4.40
C VAL A 33 -17.13 -12.45 4.13
N TYR A 34 -18.16 -12.54 4.97
CA TYR A 34 -19.28 -13.48 4.84
C TYR A 34 -20.66 -12.79 4.90
N GLY A 35 -21.73 -13.54 4.67
CA GLY A 35 -23.12 -13.04 4.69
C GLY A 35 -23.73 -12.76 3.32
N TYR A 36 -24.95 -12.21 3.33
CA TYR A 36 -25.77 -12.02 2.12
C TYR A 36 -25.19 -11.00 1.14
N ASN A 37 -24.54 -9.95 1.65
CA ASN A 37 -24.00 -8.85 0.84
C ASN A 37 -22.55 -9.05 0.40
N ARG A 38 -21.98 -10.25 0.59
CA ARG A 38 -20.52 -10.45 0.45
C ARG A 38 -19.99 -10.32 -0.97
N ILE A 39 -20.76 -10.69 -1.99
CA ILE A 39 -20.27 -10.74 -3.39
C ILE A 39 -19.65 -9.40 -3.82
N PRO A 40 -20.37 -8.26 -3.79
CA PRO A 40 -19.80 -6.98 -4.19
C PRO A 40 -18.64 -6.52 -3.29
N ILE A 41 -18.67 -6.86 -2.00
CA ILE A 41 -17.62 -6.46 -1.05
C ILE A 41 -16.33 -7.23 -1.32
N VAL A 42 -16.42 -8.55 -1.55
CA VAL A 42 -15.28 -9.41 -1.89
C VAL A 42 -14.66 -8.96 -3.21
N ASP A 43 -15.47 -8.65 -4.22
CA ASP A 43 -14.98 -8.15 -5.50
C ASP A 43 -14.29 -6.79 -5.35
N TRP A 44 -14.83 -5.89 -4.51
CA TRP A 44 -14.19 -4.62 -4.18
C TRP A 44 -12.82 -4.83 -3.50
N MET A 45 -12.73 -5.70 -2.50
CA MET A 45 -11.47 -6.03 -1.82
C MET A 45 -10.41 -6.58 -2.80
N LYS A 46 -10.80 -7.51 -3.69
CA LYS A 46 -9.89 -8.03 -4.72
C LYS A 46 -9.43 -6.95 -5.70
N GLY A 47 -10.30 -6.00 -6.01
CA GLY A 47 -9.95 -4.81 -6.79
C GLY A 47 -8.83 -4.01 -6.12
N ASN A 48 -9.00 -3.67 -4.84
CA ASN A 48 -7.97 -2.94 -4.08
C ASN A 48 -6.65 -3.72 -3.99
N ALA A 49 -6.68 -5.04 -3.78
CA ALA A 49 -5.47 -5.86 -3.79
C ALA A 49 -4.71 -5.79 -5.13
N THR A 50 -5.44 -5.71 -6.24
CA THR A 50 -4.86 -5.57 -7.58
C THR A 50 -4.25 -4.18 -7.77
N GLU A 51 -4.97 -3.14 -7.37
CA GLU A 51 -4.50 -1.74 -7.45
C GLU A 51 -3.24 -1.50 -6.60
N SER A 52 -3.20 -2.03 -5.37
CA SER A 52 -2.00 -1.98 -4.53
C SER A 52 -0.80 -2.66 -5.18
N LEU A 53 -1.00 -3.78 -5.88
CA LEU A 53 0.09 -4.46 -6.59
C LEU A 53 0.61 -3.58 -7.74
N ASP A 54 -0.28 -2.94 -8.49
CA ASP A 54 0.10 -2.00 -9.55
C ASP A 54 0.90 -0.81 -9.00
N HIS A 55 0.51 -0.28 -7.83
CA HIS A 55 1.24 0.79 -7.16
C HIS A 55 2.62 0.34 -6.67
N ALA A 56 2.73 -0.84 -6.07
CA ALA A 56 3.99 -1.42 -5.65
C ALA A 56 4.96 -1.58 -6.84
N HIS A 57 4.46 -2.08 -7.98
CA HIS A 57 5.25 -2.19 -9.19
C HIS A 57 5.78 -0.84 -9.67
N ARG A 58 4.91 0.18 -9.77
CA ARG A 58 5.32 1.54 -10.19
C ARG A 58 6.36 2.15 -9.27
N ALA A 59 6.16 2.04 -7.95
CA ALA A 59 7.12 2.55 -6.97
C ALA A 59 8.49 1.85 -7.11
N GLY A 60 8.49 0.52 -7.26
CA GLY A 60 9.71 -0.25 -7.50
C GLY A 60 10.42 0.10 -8.81
N GLU A 61 9.67 0.30 -9.90
CA GLU A 61 10.22 0.77 -11.18
C GLU A 61 10.94 2.11 -11.02
N PHE A 62 10.32 3.08 -10.32
CA PHE A 62 10.97 4.36 -10.03
C PHE A 62 12.22 4.22 -9.15
N VAL A 63 12.21 3.32 -8.16
CA VAL A 63 13.43 3.03 -7.37
C VAL A 63 14.56 2.57 -8.29
N THR A 64 14.30 1.63 -9.20
CA THR A 64 15.32 1.14 -10.14
C THR A 64 15.78 2.21 -11.12
N LEU A 65 14.86 3.06 -11.60
CA LEU A 65 15.16 4.18 -12.51
C LEU A 65 16.14 5.17 -11.88
N LEU A 66 16.02 5.40 -10.57
CA LEU A 66 16.91 6.28 -9.80
C LEU A 66 18.24 5.62 -9.40
N GLY A 67 18.48 4.37 -9.80
CA GLY A 67 19.67 3.59 -9.46
C GLY A 67 19.63 2.97 -8.05
N GLY A 68 18.46 2.94 -7.41
CA GLY A 68 18.24 2.30 -6.12
C GLY A 68 17.92 0.81 -6.23
N HIS A 69 17.93 0.13 -5.08
CA HIS A 69 17.49 -1.26 -4.96
C HIS A 69 16.09 -1.32 -4.35
N PRO A 70 15.10 -1.94 -5.03
CA PRO A 70 13.77 -2.15 -4.46
C PRO A 70 13.86 -2.99 -3.18
N SER A 71 13.15 -2.56 -2.14
CA SER A 71 13.05 -3.30 -0.89
C SER A 71 12.35 -4.65 -1.07
N LEU A 72 12.75 -5.64 -0.28
CA LEU A 72 12.06 -6.94 -0.16
C LEU A 72 11.15 -7.00 1.07
N LYS A 73 11.05 -5.91 1.83
CA LYS A 73 10.23 -5.86 3.04
C LYS A 73 8.77 -5.68 2.68
N ILE A 74 7.91 -6.04 3.63
CA ILE A 74 6.49 -5.74 3.61
C ILE A 74 6.24 -4.81 4.79
N GLY A 75 5.43 -3.76 4.57
CA GLY A 75 5.01 -2.84 5.62
C GLY A 75 4.17 -3.53 6.70
N THR A 76 3.70 -2.76 7.68
CA THR A 76 2.98 -3.33 8.83
C THR A 76 1.67 -4.03 8.43
N LEU A 77 1.59 -5.31 8.76
CA LEU A 77 0.40 -6.16 8.62
C LEU A 77 -0.38 -6.19 9.95
N LEU A 78 -1.06 -5.09 10.26
CA LEU A 78 -1.96 -5.04 11.41
C LEU A 78 -3.28 -5.74 11.04
N GLU A 79 -3.61 -6.81 11.75
CA GLU A 79 -4.90 -7.50 11.72
C GLU A 79 -5.32 -7.69 13.19
N THR A 80 -6.49 -7.17 13.58
CA THR A 80 -6.98 -7.28 14.97
C THR A 80 -7.70 -8.60 15.26
N GLU A 81 -7.70 -9.53 14.30
CA GLU A 81 -8.51 -10.77 14.27
C GLU A 81 -10.03 -10.52 14.43
N GLN A 82 -10.48 -9.27 14.35
CA GLN A 82 -11.90 -8.91 14.36
C GLN A 82 -12.40 -8.83 12.92
N HIS A 83 -13.24 -9.78 12.52
CA HIS A 83 -13.69 -9.94 11.14
C HIS A 83 -15.12 -9.42 10.90
N ASP A 84 -15.60 -8.46 11.70
CA ASP A 84 -16.76 -7.67 11.29
C ASP A 84 -16.38 -6.73 10.14
N ILE A 85 -17.29 -6.55 9.19
CA ILE A 85 -17.03 -5.70 8.02
C ILE A 85 -16.70 -4.26 8.42
N GLY A 86 -17.28 -3.76 9.51
CA GLY A 86 -16.98 -2.43 10.04
C GLY A 86 -15.54 -2.29 10.52
N ASP A 87 -14.99 -3.33 11.17
CA ASP A 87 -13.59 -3.34 11.62
C ASP A 87 -12.63 -3.43 10.45
N ILE A 88 -12.90 -4.33 9.49
CA ILE A 88 -12.12 -4.45 8.25
C ILE A 88 -12.05 -3.10 7.51
N LEU A 89 -13.17 -2.39 7.40
CA LEU A 89 -13.21 -1.08 6.72
C LEU A 89 -12.45 0.01 7.51
N ARG A 90 -12.45 -0.04 8.84
CA ARG A 90 -11.64 0.88 9.68
C ARG A 90 -10.15 0.61 9.51
N GLU A 91 -9.74 -0.66 9.56
CA GLU A 91 -8.34 -1.06 9.32
C GLU A 91 -7.87 -0.69 7.91
N SER A 92 -8.75 -0.86 6.90
CA SER A 92 -8.49 -0.43 5.52
C SER A 92 -8.33 1.09 5.45
N LEU A 93 -9.22 1.86 6.09
CA LEU A 93 -9.10 3.33 6.12
C LEU A 93 -7.80 3.81 6.77
N GLU A 94 -7.36 3.18 7.85
CA GLU A 94 -6.09 3.50 8.50
C GLU A 94 -4.90 3.22 7.58
N HIS A 95 -4.93 2.08 6.86
CA HIS A 95 -3.94 1.72 5.86
C HIS A 95 -3.87 2.76 4.73
N GLU A 96 -5.01 3.09 4.13
CA GLU A 96 -5.09 4.11 3.06
C GLU A 96 -4.65 5.49 3.54
N SER A 97 -5.03 5.86 4.76
CA SER A 97 -4.61 7.13 5.36
C SER A 97 -3.10 7.20 5.59
N HIS A 98 -2.44 6.06 5.84
CA HIS A 98 -0.99 5.98 5.94
C HIS A 98 -0.34 6.09 4.55
N ALA A 99 -0.80 5.31 3.57
CA ALA A 99 -0.31 5.36 2.19
C ALA A 99 -0.42 6.78 1.61
N LEU A 100 -1.57 7.44 1.80
CA LEU A 100 -1.82 8.81 1.36
C LEU A 100 -0.80 9.81 1.92
N LYS A 101 -0.40 9.66 3.19
CA LYS A 101 0.63 10.53 3.80
C LYS A 101 1.98 10.33 3.11
N LEU A 102 2.34 9.10 2.73
CA LEU A 102 3.57 8.82 2.00
C LEU A 102 3.56 9.46 0.60
N TYR A 103 2.44 9.35 -0.12
CA TYR A 103 2.28 10.01 -1.41
C TYR A 103 2.40 11.54 -1.31
N TYR A 104 1.81 12.17 -0.29
CA TYR A 104 2.00 13.61 -0.07
C TYR A 104 3.44 13.99 0.28
N LYS A 105 4.16 13.15 1.04
CA LYS A 105 5.60 13.36 1.29
C LYS A 105 6.40 13.29 -0.01
N LEU A 106 6.13 12.29 -0.86
CA LEU A 106 6.77 12.15 -2.17
C LEU A 106 6.47 13.35 -3.08
N LEU A 107 5.20 13.77 -3.16
CA LEU A 107 4.79 14.94 -3.93
C LEU A 107 5.54 16.18 -3.47
N LYS A 108 5.55 16.45 -2.16
CA LYS A 108 6.25 17.59 -1.58
C LYS A 108 7.74 17.58 -1.94
N ALA A 109 8.40 16.42 -1.76
CA ALA A 109 9.80 16.27 -2.13
C ALA A 109 10.04 16.57 -3.61
N ALA A 110 9.18 16.08 -4.51
CA ALA A 110 9.29 16.29 -5.95
C ALA A 110 8.97 17.72 -6.42
N THR A 111 8.26 18.52 -5.61
CA THR A 111 7.93 19.92 -5.94
C THR A 111 8.88 20.93 -5.31
N GLU A 112 9.58 20.56 -4.23
CA GLU A 112 10.46 21.45 -3.47
C GLU A 112 11.96 21.19 -3.70
N GLY A 113 12.33 20.01 -4.23
CA GLY A 113 13.71 19.61 -4.57
C GLY A 113 13.96 19.58 -6.07
#